data_AF-K6DF33-F1
#
_entry.id   AF-K6DF33-F1
#
_cell.length_a   1.000
_cell.length_b   1.000
_cell.length_c   1.000
_cell.angle_alpha   90.00
_cell.angle_beta   90.00
_cell.angle_gamma   90.00
#
_symmetry.space_group_name_H-M   'P 1'
#
loop_
_entity.id
_entity.type
_entity.pdbx_description
1 polymer ?
#
loop_
_entity_poly.entity_id
_entity_poly.type
_entity_poly.pdbx_seq_one_letter_code
_entity_poly.pdbx_strand_id
1 'polypeptide(L)'
;MARAEKVRALHDKGYSIRQIVDETGHTKKTIKNYLSPNFNPIHGQYGVQRSGKLSPFRNEVISMRSNGIPYKDIHASICKKGYKGSVAAIRQFIAKEKRLERDLKDYDSTGSTEIIERKWLLKLLYKPLEKVKQLTHEQVKNAFNKYPLLSKLHDLVWYFKEILLSGKKESLQAWIEEAESLELSELNSFLNGLKKDIDAVENAFIFLI
;
A
#
# COMPACT_ATOMS: atom_id res chain seq x y z
N MET A 1 17.38 -3.73 -0.24
CA MET A 1 17.52 -4.85 0.70
C MET A 1 18.90 -4.83 1.36
N ALA A 2 20.00 -4.85 0.58
CA ALA A 2 21.38 -4.77 1.06
C ALA A 2 21.71 -3.79 2.21
N ARG A 3 21.15 -2.58 2.23
CA ARG A 3 21.43 -1.59 3.31
C ARG A 3 20.80 -1.98 4.66
N ALA A 4 19.56 -2.44 4.63
CA ALA A 4 18.86 -2.86 5.86
C ALA A 4 19.42 -4.18 6.39
N GLU A 5 19.79 -5.09 5.49
CA GLU A 5 20.49 -6.34 5.84
C GLU A 5 21.84 -6.06 6.50
N LYS A 6 22.64 -5.12 5.97
CA LYS A 6 23.91 -4.71 6.60
C LYS A 6 23.68 -4.19 8.03
N VAL A 7 22.67 -3.34 8.23
CA VAL A 7 22.35 -2.79 9.56
C VAL A 7 21.89 -3.88 10.53
N ARG A 8 21.02 -4.81 10.08
CA ARG A 8 20.57 -5.95 10.90
C ARG A 8 21.73 -6.86 11.27
N ALA A 9 22.59 -7.21 10.31
CA ALA A 9 23.75 -8.05 10.57
C ALA A 9 24.75 -7.43 11.55
N LEU A 10 24.94 -6.10 11.53
CA LEU A 10 25.78 -5.41 12.53
C LEU A 10 25.13 -5.42 13.92
N HIS A 11 23.82 -5.18 13.98
CA HIS A 11 23.07 -5.25 15.24
C HIS A 11 23.09 -6.65 15.86
N ASP A 12 22.92 -7.69 15.04
CA ASP A 12 22.96 -9.09 15.49
C ASP A 12 24.36 -9.50 15.99
N LYS A 13 25.42 -8.83 15.50
CA LYS A 13 26.80 -8.95 16.02
C LYS A 13 27.02 -8.19 17.34
N GLY A 14 25.99 -7.57 17.91
CA GLY A 14 26.05 -6.84 19.18
C GLY A 14 26.47 -5.37 19.07
N TYR A 15 26.54 -4.80 17.86
CA TYR A 15 26.90 -3.39 17.71
C TYR A 15 25.76 -2.50 18.23
N SER A 16 26.11 -1.52 19.07
CA SER A 16 25.18 -0.50 19.50
C SER A 16 24.73 0.37 18.32
N ILE A 17 23.55 0.99 18.43
CA ILE A 17 23.02 1.90 17.40
C ILE A 17 24.06 2.98 17.03
N ARG A 18 24.84 3.47 18.00
CA ARG A 18 25.88 4.47 17.74
C ARG A 18 27.02 3.92 16.88
N GLN A 19 27.53 2.73 17.19
CA GLN A 19 28.56 2.09 16.37
C GLN A 19 28.05 1.79 14.96
N ILE A 20 26.77 1.43 14.81
CA ILE A 20 26.16 1.25 13.48
C ILE A 20 26.05 2.58 12.72
N VAL A 21 25.77 3.71 13.39
CA VAL A 21 25.83 5.04 12.76
C VAL A 21 27.23 5.29 12.21
N ASP A 22 28.25 5.07 13.02
CA ASP A 22 29.64 5.34 12.66
C ASP A 22 30.09 4.45 11.48
N GLU A 23 29.69 3.17 11.47
CA GLU A 23 30.04 2.18 10.43
C GLU A 23 29.25 2.34 9.11
N THR A 24 28.02 2.83 9.17
CA THR A 24 27.12 2.89 7.99
C THR A 24 26.86 4.30 7.48
N GLY A 25 27.17 5.33 8.26
CA GLY A 25 26.82 6.73 7.97
C GLY A 25 25.31 7.02 8.01
N HIS A 26 24.48 6.06 8.43
CA HIS A 26 23.04 6.24 8.52
C HIS A 26 22.64 6.98 9.81
N THR A 27 21.55 7.75 9.74
CA THR A 27 21.02 8.41 10.94
C THR A 27 20.47 7.39 11.93
N LYS A 28 20.46 7.75 13.23
CA LYS A 28 19.84 6.91 14.29
C LYS A 28 18.40 6.54 13.95
N LYS A 29 17.63 7.46 13.35
CA LYS A 29 16.24 7.22 12.92
C LYS A 29 16.17 6.15 11.84
N THR A 30 17.04 6.24 10.82
CA THR A 30 17.11 5.24 9.74
C THR A 30 17.47 3.86 10.27
N ILE A 31 18.44 3.77 11.19
CA ILE A 31 18.85 2.50 11.80
C ILE A 31 17.68 1.88 12.58
N LYS A 32 17.02 2.66 13.45
CA LYS A 32 15.81 2.19 14.17
C LYS A 32 14.73 1.70 13.21
N ASN A 33 14.50 2.42 12.11
CA ASN A 33 13.56 1.99 11.09
C ASN A 33 13.97 0.65 10.44
N TYR A 34 15.26 0.44 10.12
CA TYR A 34 15.73 -0.80 9.52
C TYR A 34 15.68 -2.00 10.48
N LEU A 35 15.85 -1.75 11.78
CA LEU A 35 15.74 -2.76 12.83
C LEU A 35 14.29 -3.10 13.21
N SER A 36 13.32 -2.27 12.81
CA SER A 36 11.91 -2.58 13.05
C SER A 36 11.52 -3.91 12.40
N PRO A 37 10.81 -4.80 13.11
CA PRO A 37 10.26 -6.03 12.53
C PRO A 37 9.37 -5.75 11.31
N ASN A 38 8.68 -4.61 11.32
CA ASN A 38 7.74 -4.18 10.28
C ASN A 38 8.42 -3.41 9.14
N PHE A 39 9.75 -3.36 9.09
CA PHE A 39 10.45 -2.64 8.04
C PHE A 39 10.23 -3.29 6.66
N ASN A 40 9.61 -2.53 5.75
CA ASN A 40 9.47 -2.92 4.36
C ASN A 40 10.47 -2.13 3.48
N PRO A 41 11.43 -2.80 2.82
CA PRO A 41 12.37 -2.13 1.90
C PRO A 41 11.71 -1.68 0.58
N ILE A 42 10.50 -2.16 0.29
CA ILE A 42 9.74 -1.81 -0.91
C ILE A 42 9.01 -0.50 -0.64
N HIS A 43 9.33 0.51 -1.45
CA HIS A 43 8.66 1.80 -1.36
C HIS A 43 7.17 1.66 -1.72
N GLY A 44 6.26 2.33 -1.00
CA GLY A 44 4.81 2.23 -1.25
C GLY A 44 4.33 2.74 -2.61
N GLN A 45 5.22 3.35 -3.42
CA GLN A 45 4.97 3.72 -4.82
C GLN A 45 5.54 2.71 -5.83
N TYR A 46 6.17 1.64 -5.35
CA TYR A 46 6.65 0.56 -6.21
C TYR A 46 5.47 -0.09 -6.94
N GLY A 47 5.64 -0.39 -8.22
CA GLY A 47 4.55 -0.93 -9.06
C GLY A 47 3.42 0.07 -9.38
N VAL A 48 3.30 1.20 -8.69
CA VAL A 48 2.22 2.17 -8.95
C VAL A 48 2.31 2.68 -10.39
N GLN A 49 1.18 2.59 -11.09
CA GLN A 49 1.03 3.10 -12.44
C GLN A 49 0.28 4.44 -12.42
N ARG A 50 0.96 5.53 -12.75
CA ARG A 50 0.33 6.86 -12.90
C ARG A 50 -0.33 6.96 -14.28
N SER A 51 -1.46 7.66 -14.37
CA SER A 51 -2.07 7.94 -15.67
C SER A 51 -1.15 8.83 -16.50
N GLY A 52 -0.99 8.52 -17.77
CA GLY A 52 -0.17 9.28 -18.70
C GLY A 52 -0.59 9.03 -20.14
N LYS A 53 0.11 9.64 -21.10
CA LYS A 53 -0.22 9.54 -22.54
C LYS A 53 -0.32 8.09 -23.04
N LEU A 54 0.44 7.17 -22.44
CA LEU A 54 0.47 5.75 -22.82
C LEU A 54 -0.65 4.93 -22.16
N SER A 55 -1.33 5.45 -21.13
CA SER A 55 -2.33 4.71 -20.36
C SER A 55 -3.42 4.05 -21.19
N PRO A 56 -4.02 4.71 -22.21
CA PRO A 56 -5.05 4.09 -23.03
C PRO A 56 -4.54 2.90 -23.88
N PHE A 57 -3.23 2.84 -24.14
CA PHE A 57 -2.63 1.89 -25.07
C PHE A 57 -1.82 0.79 -24.37
N ARG A 58 -1.83 0.71 -23.03
CA ARG A 58 -0.95 -0.20 -22.26
C ARG A 58 -1.12 -1.67 -22.66
N ASN A 59 -2.37 -2.16 -22.65
CA ASN A 59 -2.66 -3.56 -22.92
C ASN A 59 -2.30 -3.91 -24.37
N GLU A 60 -2.58 -3.01 -25.31
CA GLU A 60 -2.20 -3.16 -26.71
C GLU A 60 -0.67 -3.22 -26.87
N VAL A 61 0.06 -2.33 -26.20
CA VAL A 61 1.53 -2.29 -26.23
C VAL A 61 2.15 -3.56 -25.65
N ILE A 62 1.60 -4.07 -24.53
CA ILE A 62 2.02 -5.35 -23.94
C ILE A 62 1.77 -6.48 -24.93
N SER A 63 0.55 -6.59 -25.47
CA SER A 63 0.17 -7.62 -26.43
C SER A 63 1.06 -7.61 -27.68
N MET A 64 1.24 -6.44 -28.32
CA MET A 64 2.10 -6.29 -29.49
C MET A 64 3.55 -6.66 -29.18
N ARG A 65 4.05 -6.30 -28.00
CA ARG A 65 5.42 -6.62 -27.62
C ARG A 65 5.60 -8.12 -27.34
N SER A 66 4.61 -8.78 -26.74
CA SER A 66 4.61 -10.23 -26.55
C SER A 66 4.58 -10.98 -27.88
N ASN A 67 3.94 -10.41 -28.91
CA ASN A 67 3.95 -10.93 -30.29
C ASN A 67 5.24 -10.62 -31.06
N GLY A 68 6.28 -10.09 -30.41
CA GLY A 68 7.59 -9.85 -31.03
C GLY A 68 7.72 -8.53 -31.82
N ILE A 69 6.65 -7.74 -31.95
CA ILE A 69 6.64 -6.53 -32.78
C ILE A 69 7.67 -5.50 -32.26
N PRO A 70 8.52 -4.94 -33.14
CA PRO A 70 9.56 -4.01 -32.71
C PRO A 70 8.96 -2.66 -32.26
N TYR A 71 9.64 -1.98 -31.34
CA TYR A 71 9.14 -0.76 -30.71
C TYR A 71 8.78 0.37 -31.68
N LYS A 72 9.46 0.45 -32.83
CA LYS A 72 9.17 1.45 -33.87
C LYS A 72 7.78 1.23 -34.48
N ASP A 73 7.43 -0.02 -34.74
CA ASP A 73 6.16 -0.39 -35.38
C ASP A 73 5.01 -0.30 -34.38
N ILE A 74 5.25 -0.66 -33.11
CA ILE A 74 4.30 -0.41 -32.01
C ILE A 74 3.98 1.08 -31.92
N HIS A 75 5.01 1.93 -31.93
CA HIS A 75 4.86 3.39 -31.86
C HIS A 75 4.05 3.92 -33.05
N ALA A 76 4.38 3.51 -34.27
CA ALA A 76 3.64 3.90 -35.47
C ALA A 76 2.16 3.50 -35.39
N SER A 77 1.86 2.29 -34.92
CA SER A 77 0.48 1.81 -34.74
C SER A 77 -0.32 2.67 -33.76
N ILE A 78 0.22 2.90 -32.55
CA ILE A 78 -0.51 3.65 -31.53
C ILE A 78 -0.56 5.16 -31.82
N CYS A 79 0.41 5.70 -32.58
CA CYS A 79 0.36 7.09 -33.06
C CYS A 79 -0.82 7.32 -34.01
N LYS A 80 -1.13 6.37 -34.89
CA LYS A 80 -2.35 6.43 -35.73
C LYS A 80 -3.63 6.47 -34.88
N LYS A 81 -3.60 5.90 -33.68
CA LYS A 81 -4.70 5.91 -32.70
C LYS A 81 -4.68 7.12 -31.75
N GLY A 82 -3.82 8.11 -32.01
CA GLY A 82 -3.76 9.36 -31.24
C GLY A 82 -2.70 9.42 -30.15
N TYR A 83 -1.78 8.45 -30.06
CA TYR A 83 -0.66 8.53 -29.13
C TYR A 83 0.34 9.64 -29.53
N LYS A 84 0.65 10.54 -28.59
CA LYS A 84 1.58 11.68 -28.76
C LYS A 84 2.86 11.56 -27.92
N GLY A 85 3.27 10.35 -27.58
CA GLY A 85 4.49 10.10 -26.81
C GLY A 85 5.62 9.52 -27.65
N SER A 86 6.72 9.14 -27.01
CA SER A 86 7.94 8.68 -27.68
C SER A 86 8.12 7.17 -27.61
N VAL A 87 8.91 6.62 -28.54
CA VAL A 87 9.36 5.22 -28.51
C VAL A 87 10.10 4.90 -27.20
N ALA A 88 10.87 5.87 -26.66
CA ALA A 88 11.59 5.71 -25.40
C ALA A 88 10.63 5.48 -24.22
N ALA A 89 9.48 6.17 -24.18
CA ALA A 89 8.47 5.96 -23.15
C ALA A 89 7.86 4.55 -23.21
N ILE A 90 7.66 4.01 -24.43
CA ILE A 90 7.21 2.62 -24.63
C ILE A 90 8.26 1.62 -24.12
N ARG A 91 9.54 1.87 -24.42
CA ARG A 91 10.65 1.02 -23.94
C ARG A 91 10.73 1.01 -22.41
N GLN A 92 10.68 2.19 -21.79
CA GLN A 92 10.69 2.33 -20.33
C GLN A 92 9.50 1.63 -19.69
N PHE A 93 8.31 1.75 -20.28
CA PHE A 93 7.12 1.05 -19.83
C PHE A 93 7.32 -0.47 -19.87
N ILE A 94 7.70 -1.04 -21.01
CA ILE A 94 7.94 -2.49 -21.13
C ILE A 94 9.06 -2.97 -20.19
N ALA A 95 10.14 -2.21 -20.04
CA ALA A 95 11.21 -2.56 -19.12
C ALA A 95 10.72 -2.60 -17.66
N LYS A 96 9.86 -1.66 -17.27
CA LYS A 96 9.21 -1.66 -15.96
C LYS A 96 8.29 -2.88 -15.79
N GLU A 97 7.45 -3.20 -16.75
CA GLU A 97 6.55 -4.36 -16.69
C GLU A 97 7.33 -5.67 -16.55
N LYS A 98 8.42 -5.86 -17.32
CA LYS A 98 9.29 -7.05 -17.19
C LYS A 98 9.96 -7.17 -15.83
N ARG A 99 10.36 -6.05 -15.23
CA ARG A 99 10.92 -6.03 -13.88
C ARG A 99 9.88 -6.45 -12.86
N LEU A 100 8.66 -5.91 -12.96
CA LEU A 100 7.56 -6.30 -12.07
C LEU A 100 7.22 -7.78 -12.20
N GLU A 101 7.17 -8.32 -13.42
CA GLU A 101 6.91 -9.74 -13.65
C GLU A 101 7.98 -10.64 -13.01
N ARG A 102 9.26 -10.25 -13.09
CA ARG A 102 10.35 -10.97 -12.45
C ARG A 102 10.21 -10.95 -10.93
N ASP A 103 10.02 -9.77 -10.35
CA ASP A 103 9.89 -9.62 -8.91
C ASP A 103 8.67 -10.39 -8.35
N LEU A 104 7.61 -10.56 -9.15
CA LEU A 104 6.45 -11.37 -8.78
C LEU A 104 6.74 -12.87 -8.79
N LYS A 105 7.49 -13.36 -9.79
CA LYS A 105 7.94 -14.77 -9.85
C LYS A 105 8.83 -15.13 -8.66
N ASP A 106 9.65 -14.19 -8.20
CA ASP A 106 10.49 -14.37 -7.02
C ASP A 106 9.67 -14.36 -5.71
N TYR A 107 8.48 -13.76 -5.71
CA TYR A 107 7.63 -13.60 -4.52
C TYR A 107 6.63 -14.76 -4.30
N ASP A 108 6.09 -15.35 -5.38
CA ASP A 108 5.13 -16.46 -5.29
C ASP A 108 5.44 -17.50 -6.40
N SER A 109 5.95 -18.67 -5.99
CA SER A 109 6.37 -19.74 -6.92
C SER A 109 5.21 -20.59 -7.46
N THR A 110 3.98 -20.36 -6.98
CA THR A 110 2.79 -21.21 -7.19
C THR A 110 1.93 -20.85 -8.42
N GLY A 111 2.37 -19.89 -9.24
CA GLY A 111 1.93 -19.81 -10.65
C GLY A 111 0.66 -19.00 -10.96
N SER A 112 -0.05 -18.46 -9.97
CA SER A 112 -1.18 -17.54 -10.21
C SER A 112 -1.22 -16.38 -9.21
N THR A 113 -0.35 -15.38 -9.41
CA THR A 113 -0.37 -14.14 -8.63
C THR A 113 -1.10 -13.05 -9.40
N GLU A 114 -2.23 -12.60 -8.85
CA GLU A 114 -2.89 -11.39 -9.32
C GLU A 114 -2.31 -10.15 -8.62
N ILE A 115 -2.11 -9.07 -9.39
CA ILE A 115 -1.66 -7.79 -8.84
C ILE A 115 -2.87 -6.90 -8.57
N ILE A 116 -3.09 -6.60 -7.29
CA ILE A 116 -4.08 -5.61 -6.87
C ILE A 116 -3.37 -4.30 -6.53
N GLU A 117 -3.78 -3.19 -7.16
CA GLU A 117 -3.26 -1.88 -6.76
C GLU A 117 -3.79 -1.49 -5.38
N ARG A 118 -2.87 -1.14 -4.49
CA ARG A 118 -3.13 -0.66 -3.13
C ARG A 118 -4.23 0.41 -3.04
N LYS A 119 -4.32 1.32 -4.03
CA LYS A 119 -5.31 2.40 -4.05
C LYS A 119 -6.76 1.89 -4.03
N TRP A 120 -7.02 0.69 -4.56
CA TRP A 120 -8.36 0.11 -4.55
C TRP A 120 -8.70 -0.46 -3.18
N LEU A 121 -7.75 -1.13 -2.52
CA LEU A 121 -7.92 -1.59 -1.14
C LEU A 121 -8.13 -0.42 -0.17
N LEU A 122 -7.40 0.68 -0.34
CA LEU A 122 -7.61 1.89 0.49
C LEU A 122 -9.01 2.47 0.35
N LYS A 123 -9.66 2.35 -0.82
CA LYS A 123 -11.04 2.82 -0.99
C LYS A 123 -12.01 2.09 -0.06
N LEU A 124 -11.72 0.84 0.32
CA LEU A 124 -12.58 0.06 1.21
C LEU A 124 -12.69 0.67 2.60
N LEU A 125 -11.68 1.44 3.04
CA LEU A 125 -11.74 2.14 4.32
C LEU A 125 -12.86 3.19 4.35
N TYR A 126 -13.21 3.79 3.20
CA TYR A 126 -14.18 4.88 3.13
C TYR A 126 -15.37 4.63 2.18
N LYS A 127 -15.39 3.53 1.43
CA LYS A 127 -16.48 3.14 0.52
C LYS A 127 -16.77 1.65 0.64
N PRO A 128 -18.05 1.24 0.61
CA PRO A 128 -18.41 -0.17 0.62
C PRO A 128 -18.00 -0.82 -0.70
N LEU A 129 -17.81 -2.14 -0.71
CA LEU A 129 -17.24 -2.89 -1.83
C LEU A 129 -18.04 -2.72 -3.12
N GLU A 130 -19.36 -2.60 -3.05
CA GLU A 130 -20.25 -2.41 -4.21
C GLU A 130 -19.93 -1.11 -4.97
N LYS A 131 -19.34 -0.12 -4.27
CA LYS A 131 -18.90 1.15 -4.85
C LYS A 131 -17.45 1.13 -5.34
N VAL A 132 -16.73 0.01 -5.19
CA VAL A 132 -15.34 -0.18 -5.63
C VAL A 132 -15.29 -1.19 -6.78
N LYS A 133 -15.71 -0.75 -7.97
CA LYS A 133 -15.81 -1.57 -9.20
C LYS A 133 -14.51 -2.27 -9.67
N GLN A 134 -13.37 -1.93 -9.09
CA GLN A 134 -12.07 -2.51 -9.45
C GLN A 134 -11.72 -3.75 -8.62
N LEU A 135 -12.53 -4.11 -7.62
CA LEU A 135 -12.30 -5.25 -6.75
C LEU A 135 -13.48 -6.20 -6.76
N THR A 136 -13.19 -7.49 -6.71
CA THR A 136 -14.16 -8.56 -6.47
C THR A 136 -14.19 -8.96 -5.00
N HIS A 137 -15.27 -9.62 -4.57
CA HIS A 137 -15.37 -10.17 -3.21
C HIS A 137 -14.23 -11.16 -2.89
N GLU A 138 -13.89 -12.01 -3.85
CA GLU A 138 -12.82 -13.00 -3.70
C GLU A 138 -11.45 -12.35 -3.55
N GLN A 139 -11.17 -11.29 -4.33
CA GLN A 139 -9.94 -10.51 -4.20
C GLN A 139 -9.80 -9.86 -2.83
N VAL A 140 -10.88 -9.26 -2.31
CA VAL A 140 -10.87 -8.64 -0.97
C VAL A 140 -10.67 -9.69 0.11
N LYS A 141 -11.40 -10.82 0.04
CA LYS A 141 -11.25 -11.93 0.97
C LYS A 141 -9.82 -12.46 0.99
N ASN A 142 -9.22 -12.69 -0.17
CA ASN A 142 -7.84 -13.15 -0.29
C ASN A 142 -6.84 -12.11 0.24
N ALA A 143 -7.08 -10.82 -0.03
CA ALA A 143 -6.24 -9.74 0.51
C ALA A 143 -6.31 -9.66 2.04
N PHE A 144 -7.49 -9.80 2.65
CA PHE A 144 -7.68 -9.80 4.10
C PHE A 144 -7.06 -11.03 4.76
N ASN A 145 -7.18 -12.21 4.15
CA ASN A 145 -6.51 -13.41 4.62
C ASN A 145 -4.98 -13.28 4.57
N LYS A 146 -4.45 -12.69 3.48
CA LYS A 146 -3.00 -12.48 3.30
C LYS A 146 -2.46 -11.38 4.22
N TYR A 147 -3.28 -10.38 4.53
CA TYR A 147 -2.91 -9.24 5.39
C TYR A 147 -3.96 -9.03 6.49
N PRO A 148 -3.95 -9.85 7.57
CA PRO A 148 -4.97 -9.78 8.62
C PRO A 148 -5.09 -8.41 9.30
N LEU A 149 -3.97 -7.69 9.44
CA LEU A 149 -3.97 -6.33 9.97
C LEU A 149 -4.80 -5.36 9.13
N LEU A 150 -4.81 -5.53 7.80
CA LEU A 150 -5.64 -4.72 6.91
C LEU A 150 -7.13 -4.98 7.15
N SER A 151 -7.51 -6.24 7.38
CA SER A 151 -8.90 -6.60 7.75
C SER A 151 -9.30 -5.92 9.06
N LYS A 152 -8.48 -6.06 10.10
CA LYS A 152 -8.75 -5.42 11.40
C LYS A 152 -8.89 -3.91 11.29
N LEU A 153 -8.01 -3.25 10.52
CA LEU A 153 -8.08 -1.81 10.28
C LEU A 153 -9.33 -1.41 9.48
N HIS A 154 -9.73 -2.22 8.52
CA HIS A 154 -10.97 -2.01 7.78
C HIS A 154 -12.16 -2.05 8.75
N ASP A 155 -12.26 -3.10 9.55
CA ASP A 155 -13.36 -3.31 10.48
C ASP A 155 -13.39 -2.20 11.55
N LEU A 156 -12.23 -1.79 12.07
CA LEU A 156 -12.09 -0.68 13.01
C LEU A 156 -12.64 0.64 12.43
N VAL A 157 -12.31 0.96 11.17
CA VAL A 157 -12.80 2.19 10.52
C VAL A 157 -14.30 2.14 10.28
N TRP A 158 -14.85 0.98 9.91
CA TRP A 158 -16.29 0.82 9.72
C TRP A 158 -17.06 0.84 11.03
N TYR A 159 -16.55 0.20 12.07
CA TYR A 159 -17.14 0.27 13.41
C TYR A 159 -17.20 1.72 13.90
N PHE A 160 -16.13 2.51 13.71
CA PHE A 160 -16.15 3.93 14.07
C PHE A 160 -17.23 4.72 13.31
N LYS A 161 -17.39 4.47 12.01
CA LYS A 161 -18.46 5.10 11.21
C LYS A 161 -19.85 4.72 11.70
N GLU A 162 -20.05 3.47 12.09
CA GLU A 162 -21.33 3.04 12.65
C GLU A 162 -21.64 3.75 13.97
N ILE A 163 -20.64 3.94 14.84
CA ILE A 163 -20.79 4.74 16.06
C ILE A 163 -21.22 6.18 15.70
N LEU A 164 -20.53 6.80 14.74
CA LEU A 164 -20.85 8.16 14.28
C LEU A 164 -22.27 8.28 13.70
N LEU A 165 -22.70 7.33 12.87
CA LEU A 165 -24.00 7.37 12.19
C LEU A 165 -25.16 6.95 13.09
N SER A 166 -24.91 6.10 14.09
CA SER A 166 -25.93 5.63 15.02
C SER A 166 -26.05 6.48 16.28
N GLY A 167 -25.05 7.30 16.59
CA GLY A 167 -25.01 8.15 17.78
C GLY A 167 -24.78 7.39 19.08
N LYS A 168 -24.43 6.10 19.00
CA LYS A 168 -24.22 5.21 20.16
C LYS A 168 -22.89 5.48 20.84
N LYS A 169 -22.82 6.59 21.57
CA LYS A 169 -21.60 7.01 22.28
C LYS A 169 -21.06 5.96 23.25
N GLU A 170 -21.91 5.10 23.79
CA GLU A 170 -21.53 4.02 24.71
C GLU A 170 -20.58 3.01 24.05
N SER A 171 -20.57 2.94 22.72
CA SER A 171 -19.70 2.06 21.94
C SER A 171 -18.31 2.67 21.67
N LEU A 172 -18.11 3.96 21.95
CA LEU A 172 -16.85 4.66 21.67
C LEU A 172 -15.70 4.12 22.54
N GLN A 173 -15.95 3.89 23.83
CA GLN A 173 -14.92 3.38 24.73
C GLN A 173 -14.43 1.98 24.30
N ALA A 174 -15.36 1.08 23.96
CA ALA A 174 -15.02 -0.24 23.45
C ALA A 174 -14.22 -0.17 22.14
N TRP A 175 -14.59 0.75 21.24
CA TRP A 175 -13.85 1.00 20.00
C TRP A 175 -12.42 1.49 20.26
N ILE A 176 -12.21 2.38 21.22
CA ILE A 176 -10.88 2.87 21.60
C ILE A 176 -10.02 1.71 22.11
N GLU A 177 -10.55 0.87 22.99
CA GLU A 177 -9.84 -0.28 23.55
C GLU A 177 -9.45 -1.29 22.46
N GLU A 178 -10.35 -1.56 21.51
CA GLU A 178 -10.06 -2.40 20.35
C GLU A 178 -8.94 -1.79 19.49
N ALA A 179 -8.98 -0.49 19.22
CA ALA A 179 -7.95 0.21 18.46
C ALA A 179 -6.58 0.14 19.16
N GLU A 180 -6.53 0.27 20.48
CA GLU A 180 -5.29 0.18 21.27
C GLU A 180 -4.71 -1.23 21.27
N SER A 181 -5.56 -2.26 21.27
CA SER A 181 -5.14 -3.67 21.23
C SER A 181 -4.36 -4.03 19.96
N LEU A 182 -4.45 -3.22 18.90
CA LEU A 182 -3.68 -3.41 17.67
C LEU A 182 -2.21 -2.99 17.81
N GLU A 183 -1.84 -2.31 18.91
CA GLU A 183 -0.48 -1.84 19.21
C GLU A 183 0.17 -1.03 18.07
N LEU A 184 -0.66 -0.29 17.32
CA LEU A 184 -0.21 0.52 16.19
C LEU A 184 0.22 1.91 16.63
N SER A 185 1.53 2.14 16.64
CA SER A 185 2.12 3.43 17.02
C SER A 185 1.57 4.63 16.23
N GLU A 186 1.15 4.40 14.99
CA GLU A 186 0.55 5.36 14.08
C GLU A 186 -0.82 5.85 14.54
N LEU A 187 -1.54 5.04 15.34
CA LEU A 187 -2.86 5.41 15.88
C LEU A 187 -2.75 6.13 17.22
N ASN A 188 -1.64 5.97 17.96
CA ASN A 188 -1.50 6.50 19.33
C ASN A 188 -1.81 7.99 19.43
N SER A 189 -1.33 8.81 18.49
CA SER A 189 -1.61 10.26 18.53
C SER A 189 -3.10 10.58 18.34
N PHE A 190 -3.80 9.80 17.50
CA PHE A 190 -5.23 9.96 17.28
C PHE A 190 -6.02 9.53 18.52
N LEU A 191 -5.71 8.35 19.06
CA LEU A 191 -6.37 7.78 20.23
C LEU A 191 -6.18 8.66 21.48
N ASN A 192 -4.96 9.18 21.69
CA ASN A 192 -4.68 10.10 22.79
C ASN A 192 -5.44 11.42 22.65
N GLY A 193 -5.56 11.96 21.44
CA GLY A 193 -6.36 13.16 21.17
C GLY A 193 -7.84 12.91 21.47
N LEU A 194 -8.37 11.79 20.99
CA LEU A 194 -9.76 11.39 21.20
C LEU A 194 -10.08 11.20 22.70
N LYS A 195 -9.21 10.51 23.45
CA LYS A 195 -9.36 10.33 24.90
C LYS A 195 -9.31 11.65 25.68
N LYS A 196 -8.41 12.55 25.29
CA LYS A 196 -8.25 13.84 25.96
C LYS A 196 -9.51 14.70 25.85
N ASP A 197 -10.17 14.65 24.70
CA ASP A 197 -11.34 15.45 24.39
C ASP A 197 -12.63 14.60 24.34
N ILE A 198 -12.70 13.52 25.12
CA ILE A 198 -13.76 12.50 25.04
C ILE A 198 -15.16 13.10 25.19
N ASP A 199 -15.36 14.02 26.14
CA ASP A 199 -16.64 14.69 26.36
C ASP A 199 -17.08 15.48 25.12
N ALA A 200 -16.14 16.17 24.45
CA ALA A 200 -16.44 16.92 23.23
C ALA A 200 -16.79 16.00 22.06
N VAL A 201 -16.09 14.85 21.96
CA VAL A 201 -16.34 13.83 20.94
C VAL A 201 -17.71 13.18 21.13
N GLU A 202 -18.04 12.77 22.35
CA GLU A 202 -19.36 12.21 22.68
C GLU A 202 -20.48 13.21 22.41
N ASN A 203 -20.29 14.47 22.79
CA ASN A 203 -21.25 15.53 22.50
C ASN A 203 -21.43 15.74 21.00
N ALA A 204 -20.37 15.63 20.18
CA ALA A 204 -20.48 15.77 18.74
C ALA A 204 -21.42 14.73 18.12
N PHE A 205 -21.53 13.52 18.69
CA PHE A 205 -22.42 12.48 18.19
C PHE A 205 -23.90 12.85 18.34
N ILE A 206 -24.24 13.65 19.34
CA ILE A 206 -25.60 14.14 19.58
C ILE A 206 -26.03 15.14 18.49
N PHE A 207 -25.08 15.90 17.93
CA PHE A 207 -25.34 16.97 16.94
C PHE A 207 -25.09 16.55 15.48
N LEU A 208 -24.61 15.32 15.24
CA LEU A 208 -24.29 14.79 13.90
C LEU A 208 -25.45 14.06 13.23
N ILE A 209 -26.53 13.79 13.98
CA ILE A 209 -27.78 13.13 13.54
C ILE A 209 -28.86 14.19 13.42
#